data_AF-A0A846C611-F1
#
_entry.id   AF-A0A846C611-F1
#
_cell.length_a   1.000
_cell.length_b   1.000
_cell.length_c   1.000
_cell.angle_alpha   90.00
_cell.angle_beta   90.00
_cell.angle_gamma   90.00
#
_symmetry.space_group_name_H-M   'P 1'
#
loop_
_entity.id
_entity.type
_entity.pdbx_description
1 polymer ?
#
loop_
_entity_poly.entity_id
_entity_poly.type
_entity_poly.pdbx_seq_one_letter_code
_entity_poly.pdbx_strand_id
1 'polypeptide(L)' 'MTITIPDESRSVLEITPEKLSAEIRLIAAIKYYEMGRISTGIAAVFAGLPKVLFLTKLGDYGVNTFRLTEAELIDDLANA' A
#
# COMPACT_ATOMS: atom_id res chain seq x y z
N MET A 1 -5.88 18.92 2.73
CA MET A 1 -5.12 18.66 1.49
C MET A 1 -6.10 18.25 0.42
N THR A 2 -6.00 18.85 -0.77
CA THR A 2 -6.85 18.53 -1.92
C THR A 2 -5.95 18.02 -3.05
N ILE A 3 -6.29 16.91 -3.68
CA ILE A 3 -5.62 16.37 -4.86
C ILE A 3 -6.54 16.60 -6.05
N THR A 4 -6.04 17.28 -7.08
CA THR A 4 -6.79 17.53 -8.32
C THR A 4 -6.48 16.42 -9.32
N ILE A 5 -7.53 15.80 -9.86
CA ILE A 5 -7.43 14.75 -10.87
C ILE A 5 -8.01 15.29 -12.18
N PRO A 6 -7.30 15.20 -13.31
CA PRO A 6 -7.80 15.66 -14.59
C PRO A 6 -9.08 14.92 -15.01
N ASP A 7 -10.07 15.64 -15.54
CA ASP A 7 -11.38 15.08 -15.92
C ASP A 7 -11.29 13.95 -16.95
N GLU A 8 -10.31 14.03 -17.86
CA GLU A 8 -10.04 13.01 -18.88
C GLU A 8 -9.75 11.64 -18.25
N SER A 9 -9.02 11.61 -17.14
CA SER A 9 -8.70 10.37 -16.41
C SER A 9 -9.88 9.85 -15.57
N ARG A 10 -10.77 10.73 -15.14
CA ARG A 10 -11.95 10.37 -14.33
C ARG A 10 -12.98 9.61 -15.15
N SER A 11 -13.19 10.01 -16.40
CA SER A 11 -14.17 9.39 -17.31
C SER A 11 -13.84 7.93 -17.65
N VAL A 12 -12.57 7.54 -17.59
CA VAL A 12 -12.11 6.17 -17.89
C VAL A 12 -12.36 5.21 -16.73
N LEU A 13 -12.33 5.70 -15.49
CA LEU A 13 -12.36 4.85 -14.31
C LEU A 13 -13.78 4.43 -13.91
N GLU A 14 -14.83 5.10 -14.40
CA GLU A 14 -16.25 4.81 -14.07
C GLU A 14 -16.55 4.66 -12.55
N ILE A 15 -15.76 5.31 -11.69
CA ILE A 15 -15.92 5.23 -10.24
C ILE A 15 -16.36 6.57 -9.64
N THR A 16 -17.04 6.49 -8.49
CA THR A 16 -17.43 7.69 -7.76
C THR A 16 -16.19 8.40 -7.16
N PRO A 17 -16.24 9.73 -6.98
CA PRO A 17 -15.13 10.48 -6.37
C PRO A 17 -14.68 9.94 -5.00
N GLU A 18 -15.63 9.43 -4.21
CA GLU A 18 -15.37 8.88 -2.87
C GLU A 18 -14.56 7.58 -2.97
N LYS A 19 -14.91 6.70 -3.91
CA LYS A 19 -14.17 5.46 -4.16
C LYS A 19 -12.76 5.77 -4.67
N LEU A 20 -12.63 6.70 -5.61
CA LEU A 20 -11.33 7.13 -6.14
C LEU A 20 -10.43 7.70 -5.03
N SER A 21 -10.99 8.54 -4.17
CA SER A 21 -10.26 9.13 -3.04
C SER A 21 -9.78 8.06 -2.05
N ALA A 22 -10.63 7.06 -1.75
CA ALA A 22 -10.26 5.94 -0.90
C ALA A 22 -9.15 5.08 -1.53
N GLU A 23 -9.24 4.79 -2.82
CA GLU A 23 -8.27 3.99 -3.55
C GLU A 23 -6.91 4.68 -3.64
N ILE A 24 -6.86 5.97 -4.01
CA ILE A 24 -5.62 6.75 -4.04
C ILE A 24 -4.96 6.81 -2.67
N ARG A 25 -5.75 6.98 -1.62
CA ARG A 25 -5.25 7.02 -0.24
C ARG A 25 -4.63 5.68 0.16
N LEU A 26 -5.27 4.57 -0.21
CA LEU A 26 -4.74 3.24 0.02
C LEU A 26 -3.42 3.03 -0.74
N ILE A 27 -3.38 3.33 -2.04
CA ILE A 27 -2.17 3.21 -2.87
C ILE A 27 -1.02 4.04 -2.31
N ALA A 28 -1.30 5.29 -1.89
CA ALA A 28 -0.31 6.14 -1.27
C ALA A 28 0.24 5.51 0.02
N ALA A 29 -0.63 5.09 0.93
CA ALA A 29 -0.22 4.46 2.19
C ALA A 29 0.65 3.21 1.95
N ILE A 30 0.27 2.38 0.97
CA ILE A 30 1.02 1.20 0.55
C ILE A 30 2.42 1.60 0.06
N LYS A 31 2.52 2.59 -0.85
CA LYS A 31 3.83 3.01 -1.38
C LYS A 31 4.74 3.65 -0.34
N TYR A 32 4.21 4.47 0.57
CA TYR A 32 5.01 5.01 1.65
C TYR A 32 5.54 3.92 2.60
N TYR A 33 4.74 2.87 2.86
CA TYR A 33 5.17 1.71 3.65
C TYR A 33 6.23 0.88 2.91
N GLU A 34 6.01 0.56 1.64
CA GLU A 34 6.94 -0.21 0.81
C GLU A 34 8.31 0.46 0.69
N MET A 35 8.33 1.80 0.61
CA MET A 35 9.56 2.61 0.65
C MET A 35 10.22 2.69 2.04
N GLY A 36 9.64 2.09 3.07
CA GLY A 36 10.14 2.15 4.45
C GLY A 36 10.00 3.53 5.12
N ARG A 37 9.21 4.45 4.54
CA ARG A 37 9.08 5.83 5.03
C ARG A 37 8.14 5.96 6.22
N ILE A 38 7.16 5.07 6.31
CA ILE A 38 6.21 5.01 7.42
C ILE A 38 6.07 3.57 7.91
N SER A 39 5.81 3.40 9.20
CA SER A 39 5.51 2.08 9.76
C SER A 39 4.14 1.57 9.28
N THR A 40 3.92 0.26 9.36
CA THR A 40 2.61 -0.34 9.05
C THR A 40 1.46 0.26 9.87
N GLY A 41 1.72 0.68 11.12
CA GLY A 41 0.71 1.32 11.96
C GLY A 41 0.29 2.69 11.42
N ILE A 42 1.27 3.52 11.04
CA ILE A 42 1.01 4.83 10.44
C ILE A 42 0.38 4.67 9.05
N ALA A 43 0.82 3.68 8.28
CA ALA A 43 0.25 3.37 6.97
C ALA A 43 -1.24 2.97 7.06
N ALA A 44 -1.62 2.15 8.05
CA ALA A 44 -3.02 1.80 8.28
C ALA A 44 -3.88 3.02 8.63
N VAL A 45 -3.40 3.89 9.52
CA VAL A 45 -4.08 5.16 9.87
C VAL A 45 -4.20 6.07 8.64
N PHE A 46 -3.13 6.18 7.84
CA PHE A 46 -3.14 6.97 6.60
C PHE A 46 -4.16 6.40 5.61
N ALA A 47 -4.22 5.09 5.42
CA ALA A 47 -5.21 4.43 4.58
C ALA A 47 -6.66 4.58 5.11
N GLY A 48 -6.85 4.97 6.38
CA GLY A 48 -8.15 5.00 7.03
C GLY A 48 -8.72 3.61 7.31
N LEU A 49 -7.85 2.61 7.51
CA LEU A 49 -8.22 1.21 7.71
C LEU A 49 -7.76 0.70 9.08
N PRO A 50 -8.47 -0.27 9.67
CA PRO A 50 -7.92 -1.07 10.76
C PRO A 50 -6.60 -1.74 10.34
N LYS A 51 -5.63 -1.80 11.26
CA LYS A 51 -4.29 -2.35 10.98
C LYS A 51 -4.30 -3.74 10.35
N VAL A 52 -5.18 -4.62 10.83
CA VAL A 52 -5.33 -5.98 10.29
C VAL A 52 -5.81 -5.95 8.84
N LEU A 53 -6.80 -5.12 8.53
CA LEU A 53 -7.31 -4.99 7.17
C LEU A 53 -6.27 -4.38 6.22
N PHE A 54 -5.49 -3.40 6.70
CA PHE A 54 -4.38 -2.85 5.92
C PHE A 54 -3.32 -3.92 5.60
N LEU A 55 -2.96 -4.76 6.56
CA LEU A 55 -2.04 -5.88 6.34
C LEU A 55 -2.56 -6.86 5.27
N THR A 56 -3.86 -7.17 5.28
CA THR A 56 -4.47 -7.97 4.21
C THR A 56 -4.37 -7.28 2.85
N LYS A 57 -4.60 -5.96 2.80
CA LYS A 57 -4.51 -5.18 1.55
C LYS A 57 -3.10 -5.10 0.98
N LEU A 58 -2.04 -5.21 1.78
CA LEU A 58 -0.68 -5.28 1.24
C LEU A 58 -0.50 -6.50 0.32
N GLY A 59 -1.11 -7.64 0.69
CA GLY A 59 -1.10 -8.85 -0.14
C GLY A 59 -1.86 -8.68 -1.46
N ASP A 60 -3.06 -8.08 -1.41
CA ASP A 60 -3.88 -7.80 -2.61
C ASP A 60 -3.13 -6.94 -3.65
N TYR A 61 -2.24 -6.06 -3.19
CA TYR A 61 -1.44 -5.16 -4.04
C TYR A 61 -0.04 -5.70 -4.35
N GLY A 62 0.24 -6.97 -4.03
CA GLY A 62 1.52 -7.63 -4.34
C GLY A 62 2.72 -7.07 -3.58
N VAL A 63 2.48 -6.31 -2.50
CA VAL A 63 3.58 -5.82 -1.65
C VAL A 63 4.05 -6.96 -0.77
N ASN A 64 5.30 -7.36 -0.98
CA ASN A 64 5.91 -8.41 -0.20
C ASN A 64 6.08 -7.93 1.26
N THR A 65 5.17 -8.36 2.13
CA THR A 65 5.18 -8.03 3.57
C THR A 65 6.29 -8.76 4.31
N PHE A 66 6.86 -9.80 3.70
CA PHE A 66 8.08 -10.47 4.13
C PHE A 66 9.25 -9.94 3.29
N ARG A 67 9.89 -8.88 3.78
CA ARG A 67 11.26 -8.57 3.34
C ARG A 67 12.18 -9.62 3.97
N LEU A 68 12.33 -10.79 3.36
CA LEU A 68 13.64 -11.43 3.41
C LEU A 68 14.53 -10.61 2.49
N THR A 69 15.50 -9.92 3.06
CA THR A 69 16.61 -9.40 2.28
C THR A 69 17.32 -10.57 1.61
N GLU A 70 17.97 -10.34 0.48
CA GLU A 70 18.77 -11.38 -0.21
C GLU A 70 19.79 -12.03 0.74
N ALA A 71 20.30 -11.26 1.70
CA ALA A 71 21.17 -11.74 2.77
C ALA A 71 20.49 -12.74 3.72
N GLU A 72 19.25 -12.47 4.16
CA GLU A 72 18.48 -13.39 5.00
C GLU A 72 18.07 -14.66 4.24
N LEU A 73 17.78 -14.55 2.93
CA LEU A 73 17.46 -15.70 2.09
C LEU A 73 18.67 -16.64 1.91
N ILE A 74 19.87 -16.06 1.77
CA ILE A 74 21.12 -16.83 1.69
C ILE A 74 21.43 -17.53 3.01
N ASP A 75 21.19 -16.88 4.15
CA ASP A 75 21.42 -17.46 5.47
C ASP A 75 20.47 -18.64 5.76
N ASP A 76 19.20 -18.53 5.38
CA ASP A 76 18.24 -19.65 5.49
C ASP A 76 18.62 -20.83 4.59
N LEU A 77 19.09 -20.58 3.36
CA LEU A 77 19.55 -21.62 2.44
C LEU A 77 20.84 -22.32 2.92
N ALA A 78 21.71 -21.61 3.63
CA ALA A 78 22.96 -22.16 4.16
C ALA A 78 22.77 -23.01 5.43
N ASN A 79 21.67 -22.80 6.16
CA ASN A 79 21.37 -23.46 7.43
C ASN A 79 20.26 -24.53 7.33
N ALA A 80 19.85 -24.91 6.11
CA ALA A 80 18.83 -25.94 5.83
C ALA A 80 19.40 -27.33 5.55
#